data_AF-A0A919VP49-F1
#
_entry.id   AF-A0A919VP49-F1
#
_cell.length_a   1.000
_cell.length_b   1.000
_cell.length_c   1.000
_cell.angle_alpha   90.00
_cell.angle_beta   90.00
_cell.angle_gamma   90.00
#
_symmetry.space_group_name_H-M   'P 1'
#
loop_
_entity.id
_entity.type
_entity.pdbx_description
1 polymer ?
#
loop_
_entity_poly.entity_id
_entity_poly.type
_entity_poly.pdbx_seq_one_letter_code
_entity_poly.pdbx_strand_id
1 'polypeptide(L)'
;MNTARAELLKLVTLPALALTVALTWVVTALITLAAEGGPDPIPPARAGFLVLGVLAATSEYDGAQIRTTLLCSPRRARLHVTRSLVLALLTVPVAVVTVLLAGTGDPVYLVLTTLLAAAVGTLLRHALAAVVVVLGYYYVLGPFVRDRFDDGLWLPAAWTVAALTAATVAVARRDA
;
A
#
# COMPACT_ATOMS: atom_id res chain seq x y z
N MET A 1 -11.25 -9.62 22.22
CA MET A 1 -10.61 -8.49 21.50
C MET A 1 -10.68 -8.79 20.01
N ASN A 2 -11.37 -7.98 19.21
CA ASN A 2 -11.59 -8.27 17.78
C ASN A 2 -10.28 -8.11 16.98
N THR A 3 -9.94 -9.08 16.14
CA THR A 3 -8.69 -9.09 15.33
C THR A 3 -8.49 -7.81 14.52
N ALA A 4 -9.57 -7.26 13.94
CA ALA A 4 -9.52 -6.00 13.20
C ALA A 4 -9.09 -4.81 14.06
N ARG A 5 -9.54 -4.74 15.33
CA ARG A 5 -9.16 -3.65 16.25
C ARG A 5 -7.68 -3.75 16.62
N ALA A 6 -7.17 -4.95 16.84
CA ALA A 6 -5.75 -5.15 17.15
C ALA A 6 -4.87 -4.73 15.97
N GLU A 7 -5.24 -5.10 14.75
CA GLU A 7 -4.49 -4.71 13.55
C GLU A 7 -4.56 -3.20 13.30
N LEU A 8 -5.71 -2.57 13.53
CA LEU A 8 -5.85 -1.12 13.41
C LEU A 8 -4.93 -0.39 14.38
N LEU A 9 -4.94 -0.79 15.66
CA LEU A 9 -4.07 -0.19 16.68
C LEU A 9 -2.59 -0.36 16.35
N LYS A 10 -2.22 -1.51 15.78
CA LYS A 10 -0.86 -1.74 15.29
C LYS A 10 -0.48 -0.75 14.19
N LEU A 11 -1.28 -0.63 13.14
CA LEU A 11 -0.96 0.27 12.03
C LEU A 11 -0.92 1.75 12.47
N VAL A 12 -1.83 2.15 13.35
CA VAL A 12 -1.88 3.54 13.86
C VAL A 12 -0.69 3.88 14.76
N THR A 13 -0.13 2.91 15.49
CA THR A 13 1.00 3.13 16.41
C THR A 13 2.37 3.01 15.76
N LEU A 14 2.45 2.63 14.48
CA LEU A 14 3.72 2.51 13.76
C LEU A 14 4.27 3.90 13.37
N PRO A 15 5.42 4.33 13.92
CA PRO A 15 5.97 5.65 13.63
C PRO A 15 6.33 5.80 12.15
N ALA A 16 6.76 4.72 11.49
CA ALA A 16 7.08 4.71 10.08
C ALA A 16 5.86 5.01 9.19
N LEU A 17 4.66 4.51 9.55
CA LEU A 17 3.44 4.81 8.80
C LEU A 17 3.00 6.26 9.02
N ALA A 18 3.04 6.74 10.27
CA ALA A 18 2.73 8.13 10.58
C ALA A 18 3.67 9.10 9.84
N LEU A 19 4.98 8.81 9.82
CA LEU A 19 5.97 9.60 9.10
C LEU A 19 5.73 9.55 7.59
N THR A 20 5.42 8.38 7.02
CA THR A 20 5.14 8.24 5.59
C THR A 20 3.90 9.05 5.19
N VAL A 21 2.82 8.99 5.97
CA VAL A 21 1.60 9.79 5.74
C VAL A 21 1.91 11.28 5.83
N ALA A 22 2.58 11.72 6.89
CA ALA A 22 2.93 13.12 7.09
C ALA A 22 3.80 13.66 5.95
N LEU A 23 4.85 12.93 5.56
CA LEU A 23 5.70 13.31 4.44
C LEU A 23 4.92 13.34 3.12
N THR A 24 4.03 12.38 2.89
CA THR A 24 3.20 12.34 1.67
C THR A 24 2.34 13.60 1.59
N TRP A 25 1.65 13.97 2.66
CA TRP A 25 0.84 15.19 2.68
C TRP A 25 1.67 16.46 2.56
N VAL A 26 2.79 16.57 3.28
CA VAL A 26 3.68 17.73 3.19
C VAL A 26 4.22 17.89 1.77
N VAL A 27 4.74 16.84 1.17
CA VAL A 27 5.26 16.89 -0.21
C VAL A 27 4.16 17.22 -1.20
N THR A 28 2.98 16.61 -1.07
CA THR A 28 1.83 16.92 -1.94
C THR A 28 1.46 18.40 -1.84
N ALA A 29 1.29 18.92 -0.62
CA ALA A 29 0.97 20.33 -0.40
C ALA A 29 2.05 21.28 -0.92
N LEU A 30 3.34 20.97 -0.70
CA LEU A 30 4.45 21.78 -1.21
C LEU A 30 4.46 21.82 -2.74
N ILE A 31 4.23 20.69 -3.41
CA ILE A 31 4.17 20.63 -4.87
C ILE A 31 2.96 21.42 -5.38
N THR A 32 1.78 21.24 -4.79
CA THR A 32 0.58 21.99 -5.17
C THR A 32 0.79 23.50 -5.01
N LEU A 33 1.38 23.93 -3.89
CA LEU A 33 1.63 25.36 -3.62
C LEU A 33 2.72 25.94 -4.53
N ALA A 34 3.71 25.15 -4.92
CA ALA A 34 4.75 25.58 -5.84
C ALA A 34 4.29 25.58 -7.31
N ALA A 35 3.20 24.89 -7.63
CA ALA A 35 2.69 24.72 -8.98
C ALA A 35 1.74 25.87 -9.37
N GLU A 36 2.29 27.01 -9.79
CA GLU A 36 1.55 28.01 -10.58
C GLU A 36 1.35 27.48 -12.03
N GLY A 37 0.53 26.42 -12.20
CA GLY A 37 0.35 25.71 -13.48
C GLY A 37 1.38 24.62 -13.76
N GLY A 38 2.07 24.14 -12.73
CA GLY A 38 3.11 23.10 -12.79
C GLY A 38 2.59 21.66 -12.98
N PRO A 39 3.49 20.66 -12.91
CA PRO A 39 3.15 19.25 -13.09
C PRO A 39 2.20 18.72 -11.99
N ASP A 40 1.34 17.78 -12.37
CA ASP A 40 0.37 17.14 -11.47
C ASP A 40 1.05 16.58 -10.19
N PRO A 41 0.57 16.93 -8.99
CA PRO A 41 1.12 16.43 -7.72
C PRO A 41 0.79 14.96 -7.41
N ILE A 42 -0.13 14.33 -8.14
CA ILE A 42 -0.55 12.94 -7.87
C ILE A 42 0.54 11.90 -8.17
N PRO A 43 1.24 11.93 -9.32
CA PRO A 43 2.35 11.01 -9.60
C PRO A 43 3.39 10.95 -8.48
N PRO A 44 3.94 12.03 -7.91
CA PRO A 44 4.86 11.92 -6.77
C PRO A 44 4.16 11.47 -5.48
N ALA A 45 2.94 11.92 -5.18
CA ALA A 45 2.20 11.50 -3.99
C ALA A 45 1.96 9.98 -3.94
N ARG A 46 1.75 9.35 -5.11
CA ARG A 46 1.58 7.89 -5.26
C ARG A 46 2.76 7.10 -4.66
N ALA A 47 3.98 7.63 -4.66
CA ALA A 47 5.14 6.95 -4.09
C ALA A 47 4.95 6.70 -2.60
N GLY A 48 4.38 7.68 -1.89
CA GLY A 48 4.01 7.57 -0.48
C GLY A 48 3.03 6.42 -0.23
N PHE A 49 2.03 6.25 -1.08
CA PHE A 49 1.04 5.16 -0.99
C PHE A 49 1.63 3.78 -1.25
N LEU A 50 2.59 3.68 -2.18
CA LEU A 50 3.31 2.44 -2.45
C LEU A 50 4.20 2.06 -1.25
N VAL A 51 4.96 3.02 -0.72
CA VAL A 51 5.80 2.81 0.47
C VAL A 51 4.95 2.48 1.69
N LEU A 52 3.83 3.16 1.90
CA LEU A 52 2.87 2.90 2.98
C LEU A 52 2.38 1.45 2.94
N GLY A 53 2.00 0.97 1.75
CA GLY A 53 1.54 -0.42 1.56
C GLY A 53 2.62 -1.43 1.87
N VAL A 54 3.84 -1.22 1.36
CA VAL A 54 4.99 -2.09 1.65
C VAL A 54 5.29 -2.12 3.14
N LEU A 55 5.46 -0.97 3.80
CA LEU A 55 5.78 -0.89 5.23
C LEU A 55 4.68 -1.52 6.10
N ALA A 56 3.42 -1.28 5.75
CA ALA A 56 2.29 -1.88 6.44
C ALA A 56 2.34 -3.40 6.35
N ALA A 57 2.76 -3.97 5.22
CA ALA A 57 2.93 -5.41 5.02
C ALA A 57 4.21 -5.98 5.66
N THR A 58 5.33 -5.25 5.60
CA THR A 58 6.64 -5.79 5.99
C THR A 58 7.06 -5.53 7.43
N SER A 59 6.39 -4.64 8.14
CA SER A 59 6.63 -4.35 9.57
C SER A 59 6.67 -5.59 10.47
N GLU A 60 5.94 -6.65 10.12
CA GLU A 60 5.96 -7.92 10.86
C GLU A 60 7.19 -8.79 10.57
N TYR A 61 7.78 -8.67 9.38
CA TYR A 61 8.96 -9.45 8.98
C TYR A 61 10.23 -8.86 9.58
N ASP A 62 10.37 -7.53 9.56
CA ASP A 62 11.54 -6.84 10.08
C ASP A 62 11.65 -6.93 11.62
N GLY A 63 10.51 -6.93 12.32
CA GLY A 63 10.47 -7.06 13.79
C GLY A 63 10.54 -8.49 14.33
N ALA A 64 10.71 -9.51 13.48
CA ALA A 64 10.59 -10.94 13.81
C ALA A 64 9.25 -11.37 14.46
N GLN A 65 8.28 -10.46 14.57
CA GLN A 65 6.95 -10.66 15.16
C GLN A 65 6.16 -11.73 14.41
N ILE A 66 6.44 -11.93 13.11
CA ILE A 66 5.86 -13.01 12.32
C ILE A 66 6.04 -14.37 13.00
N ARG A 67 7.17 -14.66 13.66
CA ARG A 67 7.41 -15.97 14.29
C ARG A 67 6.46 -16.23 15.46
N THR A 68 6.18 -15.22 16.28
CA THR A 68 5.28 -15.36 17.43
C THR A 68 3.81 -15.33 17.02
N THR A 69 3.43 -14.48 16.05
CA THR A 69 2.08 -14.51 15.46
C THR A 69 1.80 -15.86 14.80
N LEU A 70 2.82 -16.43 14.15
CA LEU A 70 2.66 -17.70 13.47
C LEU A 70 2.48 -18.88 14.45
N LEU A 71 3.11 -18.85 15.63
CA LEU A 71 2.93 -19.90 16.63
C LEU A 71 1.56 -19.84 17.33
N CYS A 72 0.96 -18.66 17.45
CA CYS A 72 -0.28 -18.47 18.22
C CYS A 72 -1.57 -18.41 17.38
N SER A 73 -1.49 -18.24 16.05
CA SER A 73 -2.68 -18.07 15.20
C SER A 73 -2.80 -19.15 14.11
N PRO A 74 -3.64 -20.19 14.31
CA PRO A 74 -3.79 -21.31 13.35
C PRO A 74 -4.59 -20.95 12.08
N ARG A 75 -5.23 -19.78 11.98
CA ARG A 75 -6.06 -19.37 10.82
C ARG A 75 -5.47 -18.16 10.10
N ARG A 76 -4.27 -18.31 9.53
CA ARG A 76 -3.45 -17.24 8.94
C ARG A 76 -4.09 -16.54 7.74
N ALA A 77 -4.80 -17.26 6.89
CA ALA A 77 -5.46 -16.69 5.72
C ALA A 77 -6.55 -15.66 6.11
N ARG A 78 -7.36 -15.96 7.13
CA ARG A 78 -8.38 -15.02 7.65
C ARG A 78 -7.75 -13.77 8.28
N LEU A 79 -6.61 -13.94 8.95
CA LEU A 79 -5.83 -12.82 9.47
C LEU A 79 -5.31 -11.92 8.34
N HIS A 80 -4.79 -12.50 7.25
CA HIS A 80 -4.29 -11.74 6.10
C HIS A 80 -5.41 -10.93 5.41
N VAL A 81 -6.60 -11.51 5.23
CA VAL A 81 -7.77 -10.79 4.69
C VAL A 81 -8.16 -9.65 5.62
N THR A 82 -8.23 -9.90 6.93
CA THR A 82 -8.57 -8.87 7.93
C THR A 82 -7.57 -7.71 7.87
N ARG A 83 -6.28 -8.00 7.77
CA ARG A 83 -5.23 -6.98 7.66
C ARG A 83 -5.33 -6.15 6.39
N SER A 84 -5.61 -6.81 5.26
CA SER A 84 -5.80 -6.10 3.98
C SER A 84 -7.02 -5.18 4.03
N LEU A 85 -8.11 -5.61 4.68
CA LEU A 85 -9.31 -4.78 4.89
C LEU A 85 -9.05 -3.60 5.83
N VAL A 86 -8.34 -3.83 6.94
CA VAL A 86 -7.98 -2.76 7.88
C VAL A 86 -7.05 -1.75 7.22
N LEU A 87 -6.06 -2.21 6.44
CA LEU A 87 -5.20 -1.32 5.67
C LEU A 87 -5.99 -0.51 4.64
N ALA A 88 -6.92 -1.14 3.91
CA ALA A 88 -7.79 -0.43 2.97
C ALA A 88 -8.56 0.69 3.68
N LEU A 89 -9.23 0.36 4.80
CA LEU A 89 -10.04 1.31 5.57
C LEU A 89 -9.20 2.47 6.12
N LEU A 90 -7.98 2.18 6.62
CA LEU A 90 -7.07 3.21 7.13
C LEU A 90 -6.52 4.09 6.01
N THR A 91 -6.32 3.55 4.82
CA THR A 91 -5.77 4.30 3.67
C THR A 91 -6.78 5.25 3.05
N VAL A 92 -8.09 4.96 3.15
CA VAL A 92 -9.15 5.83 2.61
C VAL A 92 -9.04 7.29 3.05
N PRO A 93 -9.00 7.64 4.36
CA PRO A 93 -8.87 9.04 4.76
C PRO A 93 -7.56 9.66 4.30
N VAL A 94 -6.46 8.89 4.25
CA VAL A 94 -5.16 9.37 3.75
C VAL A 94 -5.24 9.74 2.27
N ALA A 95 -5.87 8.88 1.47
CA ALA A 95 -6.09 9.10 0.04
C ALA A 95 -6.99 10.30 -0.22
N VAL A 96 -8.10 10.42 0.52
CA VAL A 96 -9.02 11.57 0.41
C VAL A 96 -8.30 12.88 0.72
N VAL A 97 -7.58 12.96 1.84
CA VAL A 97 -6.82 14.18 2.18
C VAL A 97 -5.77 14.50 1.12
N THR A 98 -5.08 13.48 0.59
CA THR A 98 -4.08 13.70 -0.47
C THR A 98 -4.71 14.28 -1.74
N VAL A 99 -5.84 13.73 -2.18
CA VAL A 99 -6.56 14.22 -3.37
C VAL A 99 -7.09 15.64 -3.14
N LEU A 100 -7.56 15.95 -1.93
CA LEU A 100 -7.98 17.31 -1.57
C LEU A 100 -6.81 18.30 -1.58
N LEU A 101 -5.63 17.90 -1.10
CA LEU A 101 -4.40 18.72 -1.15
C LEU A 101 -3.87 18.88 -2.58
N ALA A 102 -4.02 17.86 -3.42
CA ALA A 102 -3.61 17.86 -4.81
C ALA A 102 -4.55 18.68 -5.71
N GLY A 103 -5.85 18.73 -5.36
CA GLY A 103 -6.89 19.32 -6.21
C GLY A 103 -7.33 18.43 -7.38
N THR A 104 -6.70 17.27 -7.57
CA THR A 104 -6.91 16.32 -8.67
C THR A 104 -6.71 14.89 -8.20
N GLY A 105 -7.08 13.91 -9.04
CA GLY A 105 -6.82 12.48 -8.80
C GLY A 105 -8.00 11.70 -8.25
N ASP A 106 -7.79 10.39 -8.09
CA ASP A 106 -8.80 9.44 -7.63
C ASP A 106 -8.32 8.75 -6.34
N PRO A 107 -9.03 8.92 -5.20
CA PRO A 107 -8.63 8.30 -3.94
C PRO A 107 -8.76 6.77 -3.98
N VAL A 108 -9.66 6.21 -4.80
CA VAL A 108 -9.81 4.76 -4.99
C VAL A 108 -8.57 4.19 -5.65
N TYR A 109 -8.03 4.88 -6.65
CA TYR A 109 -6.78 4.50 -7.31
C TYR A 109 -5.64 4.41 -6.29
N LEU A 110 -5.49 5.42 -5.42
CA LEU A 110 -4.43 5.42 -4.39
C LEU A 110 -4.58 4.25 -3.41
N VAL A 111 -5.80 3.97 -2.94
CA VAL A 111 -6.08 2.81 -2.08
C VAL A 111 -5.72 1.49 -2.78
N LEU A 112 -6.10 1.33 -4.05
CA LEU A 112 -5.77 0.13 -4.83
C LEU A 112 -4.26 -0.06 -4.97
N THR A 113 -3.51 1.02 -5.22
CA THR A 113 -2.04 0.96 -5.31
C THR A 113 -1.38 0.63 -3.98
N THR A 114 -1.89 1.10 -2.85
CA THR A 114 -1.41 0.72 -1.52
C THR A 114 -1.64 -0.76 -1.25
N LEU A 115 -2.83 -1.29 -1.59
CA LEU A 115 -3.12 -2.71 -1.40
C LEU A 115 -2.26 -3.60 -2.31
N LEU A 116 -2.03 -3.18 -3.55
CA LEU A 116 -1.10 -3.85 -4.46
C LEU A 116 0.31 -3.89 -3.87
N ALA A 117 0.81 -2.76 -3.39
CA ALA A 117 2.13 -2.66 -2.79
C ALA A 117 2.25 -3.50 -1.51
N ALA A 118 1.20 -3.56 -0.70
CA ALA A 118 1.11 -4.44 0.46
C ALA A 118 1.16 -5.93 0.05
N ALA A 119 0.45 -6.33 -1.01
CA ALA A 119 0.49 -7.68 -1.54
C ALA A 119 1.90 -8.06 -2.05
N VAL A 120 2.59 -7.14 -2.72
CA VAL A 120 3.99 -7.36 -3.13
C VAL A 120 4.90 -7.48 -1.90
N GLY A 121 4.70 -6.62 -0.89
CA GLY A 121 5.41 -6.70 0.39
C GLY A 121 5.21 -8.04 1.12
N THR A 122 4.00 -8.60 1.10
CA THR A 122 3.73 -9.92 1.71
C THR A 122 4.34 -11.08 0.91
N LEU A 123 4.39 -10.98 -0.41
CA LEU A 123 5.03 -11.98 -1.27
C LEU A 123 6.55 -11.99 -1.11
N LEU A 124 7.18 -10.81 -1.13
CA LEU A 124 8.64 -10.67 -1.09
C LEU A 124 9.22 -10.73 0.32
N ARG A 125 8.43 -10.35 1.34
CA ARG A 125 8.81 -10.42 2.77
C ARG A 125 10.07 -9.63 3.13
N HIS A 126 10.45 -8.68 2.29
CA HIS A 126 11.61 -7.83 2.47
C HIS A 126 11.26 -6.41 2.04
N ALA A 127 11.32 -5.45 2.97
CA ALA A 127 10.88 -4.08 2.74
C ALA A 127 11.62 -3.43 1.55
N LEU A 128 12.95 -3.46 1.56
CA LEU A 128 13.77 -2.86 0.49
C LEU A 128 13.46 -3.46 -0.88
N ALA A 129 13.45 -4.79 -1.01
CA ALA A 129 13.15 -5.45 -2.28
C ALA A 129 11.76 -5.10 -2.79
N ALA A 130 10.75 -5.06 -1.91
CA ALA A 130 9.39 -4.69 -2.29
C ALA A 130 9.27 -3.23 -2.73
N VAL A 131 9.90 -2.29 -2.02
CA VAL A 131 9.93 -0.88 -2.43
C VAL A 131 10.59 -0.74 -3.81
N VAL A 132 11.74 -1.38 -4.03
CA VAL A 132 12.45 -1.33 -5.32
C VAL A 132 11.59 -1.87 -6.46
N VAL A 133 10.96 -3.03 -6.26
CA VAL A 133 10.09 -3.64 -7.28
C VAL A 133 8.90 -2.76 -7.59
N VAL A 134 8.19 -2.26 -6.58
CA VAL A 134 6.95 -1.50 -6.76
C VAL A 134 7.23 -0.10 -7.34
N LEU A 135 8.26 0.60 -6.86
CA LEU A 135 8.64 1.91 -7.42
C LEU A 135 9.22 1.75 -8.83
N GLY A 136 10.09 0.76 -9.06
CA GLY A 136 10.61 0.46 -10.39
C GLY A 136 9.48 0.15 -11.38
N TYR A 137 8.50 -0.64 -10.97
CA TYR A 137 7.32 -0.90 -11.80
C TYR A 137 6.52 0.38 -12.08
N TYR A 138 6.16 1.18 -11.08
CA TYR A 138 5.27 2.33 -11.29
C TYR A 138 5.91 3.53 -11.99
N TYR A 139 7.19 3.80 -11.72
CA TYR A 139 7.89 5.00 -12.19
C TYR A 139 8.87 4.75 -13.33
N VAL A 140 9.39 3.53 -13.48
CA VAL A 140 10.32 3.20 -14.57
C VAL A 140 9.61 2.44 -15.67
N LEU A 141 8.99 1.29 -15.37
CA LEU A 141 8.30 0.47 -16.37
C LEU A 141 6.92 1.02 -16.74
N GLY A 142 6.23 1.60 -15.77
CA GLY A 142 4.85 2.07 -15.88
C GLY A 142 4.60 2.98 -17.08
N PRO A 143 5.40 4.04 -17.31
CA PRO A 143 5.27 4.90 -18.49
C PRO A 143 5.23 4.11 -19.80
N PHE A 144 6.13 3.13 -19.99
CA PHE A 144 6.19 2.32 -21.21
C PHE A 144 4.99 1.38 -21.39
N VAL A 145 4.37 0.95 -20.29
CA VAL A 145 3.20 0.06 -20.33
C VAL A 145 1.93 0.87 -20.58
N ARG A 146 1.81 2.05 -19.98
CA ARG A 146 0.63 2.93 -20.12
C ARG A 146 0.48 3.51 -21.52
N ASP A 147 1.58 3.72 -22.23
CA ASP A 147 1.54 4.07 -23.66
C ASP A 147 0.86 2.99 -24.53
N ARG A 148 0.72 1.75 -24.01
CA ARG A 148 0.17 0.62 -24.76
C ARG A 148 -1.26 0.23 -24.35
N PHE A 149 -1.73 0.64 -23.18
CA PHE A 149 -3.02 0.23 -22.59
C PHE A 149 -3.74 1.42 -21.93
N ASP A 150 -5.07 1.48 -22.03
CA ASP A 150 -5.88 2.55 -21.42
C ASP A 150 -5.71 2.63 -19.89
N ASP A 151 -5.38 3.83 -19.39
CA ASP A 151 -5.13 4.17 -17.98
C ASP A 151 -6.40 4.19 -17.08
N GLY A 152 -7.37 3.34 -17.38
CA GLY A 152 -8.60 3.20 -16.60
C GLY A 152 -8.39 2.49 -15.27
N LEU A 153 -9.33 2.70 -14.33
CA LEU A 153 -9.33 2.10 -12.99
C LEU A 153 -9.30 0.55 -12.99
N TRP A 154 -9.71 -0.07 -14.11
CA TRP A 154 -9.81 -1.52 -14.27
C TRP A 154 -8.45 -2.22 -14.22
N LEU A 155 -7.39 -1.60 -14.78
CA LEU A 155 -6.04 -2.18 -14.78
C LEU A 155 -5.47 -2.29 -13.36
N PRO A 156 -5.41 -1.20 -12.57
CA PRO A 156 -5.02 -1.27 -11.16
C PRO A 156 -5.91 -2.22 -10.36
N ALA A 157 -7.23 -2.17 -10.55
CA ALA A 157 -8.15 -3.05 -9.82
C ALA A 157 -7.88 -4.54 -10.09
N ALA A 158 -7.71 -4.92 -11.36
CA ALA A 158 -7.42 -6.29 -11.76
C ALA A 158 -6.08 -6.77 -11.19
N TRP A 159 -5.03 -5.95 -11.29
CA TRP A 159 -3.71 -6.27 -10.73
C TRP A 159 -3.74 -6.37 -9.20
N THR A 160 -4.46 -5.48 -8.51
CA THR A 160 -4.61 -5.54 -7.06
C THR A 160 -5.33 -6.81 -6.62
N VAL A 161 -6.42 -7.20 -7.29
CA VAL A 161 -7.12 -8.46 -7.01
C VAL A 161 -6.23 -9.67 -7.28
N ALA A 162 -5.51 -9.69 -8.41
CA ALA A 162 -4.58 -10.76 -8.75
C ALA A 162 -3.43 -10.88 -7.73
N ALA A 163 -2.85 -9.76 -7.29
CA ALA A 163 -1.79 -9.76 -6.30
C ALA A 163 -2.27 -10.17 -4.91
N LEU A 164 -3.44 -9.68 -4.47
CA LEU A 164 -4.04 -10.07 -3.19
C LEU A 164 -4.43 -11.55 -3.16
N THR A 165 -4.96 -12.07 -4.25
CA THR A 165 -5.27 -13.51 -4.36
C THR A 165 -3.99 -14.34 -4.36
N ALA A 166 -2.97 -13.96 -5.14
CA ALA A 166 -1.66 -14.62 -5.12
C ALA A 166 -1.02 -14.59 -3.73
N ALA A 167 -1.06 -13.44 -3.04
CA ALA A 167 -0.57 -13.30 -1.68
C ALA A 167 -1.33 -14.19 -0.70
N THR A 168 -2.67 -14.21 -0.78
CA THR A 168 -3.52 -15.05 0.07
C THR A 168 -3.25 -16.53 -0.16
N VAL A 169 -3.12 -16.96 -1.42
CA VAL A 169 -2.76 -18.34 -1.78
C VAL A 169 -1.35 -18.68 -1.32
N ALA A 170 -0.39 -17.77 -1.47
CA ALA A 170 0.98 -17.97 -0.99
C ALA A 170 1.07 -18.05 0.53
N VAL A 171 0.18 -17.39 1.26
CA VAL A 171 0.04 -17.54 2.73
C VAL A 171 -0.60 -18.89 3.05
N ALA A 172 -1.67 -19.27 2.34
CA ALA A 172 -2.41 -20.51 2.60
C ALA A 172 -1.64 -21.79 2.22
N ARG A 173 -0.90 -21.79 1.11
CA ARG A 173 -0.14 -22.96 0.62
C ARG A 173 1.08 -23.29 1.48
N ARG A 174 1.59 -22.34 2.25
CA ARG A 174 2.70 -22.58 3.18
C ARG A 174 2.25 -23.33 4.44
N ASP A 175 0.95 -23.63 4.57
CA ASP A 175 0.34 -24.36 5.68
C ASP A 175 0.02 -25.84 5.33
N ALA A 176 0.34 -26.31 4.11
CA ALA A 176 0.16 -27.70 3.66
C ALA A 176 1.51 -28.43 3.58
#